data_AF-B1ZXQ5-F1
#
_entry.id   AF-B1ZXQ5-F1
#
_cell.length_a   1.000
_cell.length_b   1.000
_cell.length_c   1.000
_cell.angle_alpha   90.00
_cell.angle_beta   90.00
_cell.angle_gamma   90.00
#
_symmetry.space_group_name_H-M   'P 1'
#
loop_
_entity.id
_entity.type
_entity.pdbx_description
1 polymer ?
#
loop_
_entity_poly.entity_id
_entity_poly.type
_entity_poly.pdbx_seq_one_letter_code
_entity_poly.pdbx_strand_id
1 'polypeptide(L)'
;MKRRPLLAGLALLIGAAAPALLHAGFSLKNLDLNKVVDTANKIGKGAKALAPIGPQEERIIGESVALQIIGKYGGLVRDEAITRRVNLIGHALAYYSPRPVLAWRFGVLDSPSVNGFSAPGGFVFITRGLYELCDDDHALAAVLAHEIAHITGRHALKIIDRTEFVNTAADFAAERSSDVAQVQAHLSQFDLGIDKVLNTLFEKGFDPQTEFEADKSGRQLATTVGYAPGGLRGVLTQLQQKAPMEEAPVYSTHPPLGERIARLPQEGPM
;
A
#
# COMPACT_ATOMS: atom_id res chain seq x y z
N MET A 1 -11.61 -16.14 -33.26
CA MET A 1 -10.87 -14.88 -32.99
C MET A 1 -9.96 -15.11 -31.79
N LYS A 2 -8.63 -15.14 -32.00
CA LYS A 2 -7.63 -15.34 -30.94
C LYS A 2 -7.42 -14.02 -30.18
N ARG A 3 -7.68 -14.01 -28.87
CA ARG A 3 -7.33 -12.88 -27.99
C ARG A 3 -5.81 -12.88 -27.78
N ARG A 4 -5.14 -11.78 -28.12
CA ARG A 4 -3.71 -11.54 -27.87
C ARG A 4 -3.52 -11.29 -26.36
N PRO A 5 -2.53 -11.90 -25.68
CA PRO A 5 -2.33 -11.66 -24.27
C PRO A 5 -1.44 -10.43 -24.02
N LEU A 6 -1.78 -9.66 -23.00
CA LEU A 6 -1.12 -8.47 -22.43
C LEU A 6 0.29 -8.74 -21.83
N LEU A 7 0.97 -9.80 -22.25
CA LEU A 7 2.11 -10.41 -21.53
C LEU A 7 3.49 -9.76 -21.77
N ALA A 8 3.59 -8.71 -22.58
CA ALA A 8 4.88 -8.05 -22.86
C ALA A 8 5.19 -6.84 -21.95
N GLY A 9 4.23 -6.36 -21.14
CA GLY A 9 4.37 -5.11 -20.38
C GLY A 9 5.15 -5.23 -19.06
N LEU A 10 4.95 -6.31 -18.31
CA LEU A 10 5.46 -6.44 -16.93
C LEU A 10 6.99 -6.61 -16.86
N ALA A 11 7.58 -7.26 -17.88
CA ALA A 11 9.03 -7.48 -17.95
C ALA A 11 9.82 -6.23 -18.33
N LEU A 12 9.26 -5.38 -19.21
CA LEU A 12 9.84 -4.07 -19.52
C LEU A 12 9.73 -3.11 -18.33
N LEU A 13 8.66 -3.22 -17.52
CA LEU A 13 8.45 -2.39 -16.34
C LEU A 13 9.51 -2.64 -15.25
N ILE A 14 9.91 -3.89 -14.98
CA ILE A 14 10.88 -4.21 -13.90
C ILE A 14 12.30 -3.74 -14.26
N GLY A 15 12.75 -3.94 -15.51
CA GLY A 15 14.08 -3.50 -15.94
C GLY A 15 14.22 -1.98 -16.01
N ALA A 16 13.14 -1.28 -16.39
CA ALA A 16 13.14 0.18 -16.49
C ALA A 16 12.76 0.88 -15.16
N ALA A 17 12.09 0.19 -14.22
CA ALA A 17 11.72 0.74 -12.90
C ALA A 17 12.81 0.56 -11.82
N ALA A 18 13.87 -0.20 -12.06
CA ALA A 18 14.93 -0.44 -11.07
C ALA A 18 15.53 0.85 -10.46
N PRO A 19 15.79 1.93 -11.23
CA PRO A 19 16.24 3.20 -10.65
C PRO A 19 15.18 3.87 -9.79
N ALA A 20 13.92 3.88 -10.22
CA ALA A 20 12.80 4.50 -9.50
C ALA A 20 12.46 3.75 -8.20
N LEU A 21 12.53 2.41 -8.24
CA LEU A 21 12.43 1.55 -7.07
C LEU A 21 13.53 1.90 -6.05
N LEU A 22 14.81 1.95 -6.47
CA LEU A 22 15.90 2.32 -5.56
C LEU A 22 15.73 3.71 -4.95
N HIS A 23 15.33 4.71 -5.75
CA HIS A 23 15.12 6.09 -5.28
C HIS A 23 13.94 6.21 -4.29
N ALA A 24 12.91 5.37 -4.44
CA ALA A 24 11.80 5.27 -3.51
C ALA A 24 12.10 4.34 -2.30
N GLY A 25 13.35 3.88 -2.14
CA GLY A 25 13.75 2.99 -1.05
C GLY A 25 13.30 1.54 -1.23
N PHE A 26 12.77 1.17 -2.39
CA PHE A 26 12.40 -0.18 -2.77
C PHE A 26 13.59 -0.90 -3.40
N SER A 27 14.22 -1.82 -2.68
CA SER A 27 15.28 -2.67 -3.23
C SER A 27 14.76 -4.07 -3.51
N LEU A 28 14.63 -4.43 -4.80
CA LEU A 28 14.40 -5.82 -5.21
C LEU A 28 15.57 -6.75 -4.85
N LYS A 29 16.77 -6.20 -4.62
CA LYS A 29 17.97 -6.95 -4.22
C LYS A 29 17.87 -7.54 -2.81
N ASN A 30 17.03 -6.96 -1.94
CA ASN A 30 16.83 -7.40 -0.55
C ASN A 30 15.51 -8.14 -0.33
N LEU A 31 14.70 -8.30 -1.38
CA LEU A 31 13.57 -9.22 -1.40
C LEU A 31 14.15 -10.63 -1.45
N ASP A 32 14.44 -11.17 -0.27
CA ASP A 32 14.86 -12.55 -0.11
C ASP A 32 13.63 -13.44 -0.25
N LEU A 33 13.29 -13.62 -1.50
CA LEU A 33 12.26 -14.49 -2.01
C LEU A 33 12.39 -15.91 -1.40
N ASN A 34 13.59 -16.37 -1.05
CA ASN A 34 13.78 -17.66 -0.36
C ASN A 34 13.40 -17.59 1.13
N LYS A 35 13.60 -16.45 1.81
CA LYS A 35 13.12 -16.25 3.18
C LYS A 35 11.60 -16.14 3.28
N VAL A 36 10.94 -15.54 2.28
CA VAL A 36 9.46 -15.52 2.17
C VAL A 36 8.92 -16.96 2.25
N VAL A 37 9.54 -17.80 1.44
CA VAL A 37 9.29 -19.24 1.29
C VAL A 37 9.62 -20.05 2.55
N ASP A 38 10.82 -19.89 3.12
CA ASP A 38 11.23 -20.62 4.32
C ASP A 38 10.36 -20.28 5.53
N THR A 39 9.90 -19.04 5.60
CA THR A 39 8.98 -18.57 6.63
C THR A 39 7.63 -19.24 6.46
N ALA A 40 7.08 -19.27 5.25
CA ALA A 40 5.83 -19.98 4.95
C ALA A 40 5.89 -21.47 5.31
N ASN A 41 6.95 -22.16 4.90
CA ASN A 41 7.19 -23.57 5.23
C ASN A 41 7.33 -23.84 6.74
N LYS A 42 7.94 -22.91 7.49
CA LYS A 42 8.04 -23.00 8.96
C LYS A 42 6.72 -22.71 9.67
N ILE A 43 5.77 -22.02 9.03
CA ILE A 43 4.46 -21.70 9.60
C ILE A 43 3.46 -22.85 9.38
N GLY A 44 3.57 -23.60 8.27
CA GLY A 44 2.71 -24.76 7.98
C GLY A 44 2.77 -25.92 8.99
N LYS A 45 3.75 -25.94 9.91
CA LYS A 45 3.84 -26.95 10.99
C LYS A 45 3.03 -26.53 12.23
N GLY A 46 1.72 -26.77 12.18
CA GLY A 46 0.85 -27.28 13.26
C GLY A 46 0.65 -26.53 14.59
N ALA A 47 1.51 -25.61 15.01
CA ALA A 47 1.39 -24.94 16.33
C ALA A 47 1.44 -23.40 16.24
N LYS A 48 1.83 -22.85 15.09
CA LYS A 48 1.96 -21.39 14.91
C LYS A 48 0.67 -20.69 14.51
N ALA A 49 -0.34 -21.38 13.95
CA ALA A 49 -1.53 -20.77 13.37
C ALA A 49 -2.30 -19.80 14.29
N LEU A 50 -2.25 -20.00 15.61
CA LEU A 50 -2.92 -19.16 16.62
C LEU A 50 -2.07 -17.99 17.17
N ALA A 51 -0.77 -17.94 16.86
CA ALA A 51 0.10 -16.85 17.33
C ALA A 51 -0.13 -15.54 16.54
N PRO A 52 0.07 -14.36 17.13
CA PRO A 52 0.05 -13.11 16.36
C PRO A 52 1.13 -13.11 15.26
N ILE A 53 0.83 -12.49 14.11
CA ILE A 53 1.80 -12.27 13.03
C ILE A 53 2.99 -11.47 13.56
N GLY A 54 4.19 -12.05 13.47
CA GLY A 54 5.43 -11.46 13.96
C GLY A 54 6.04 -10.45 12.96
N PRO A 55 7.03 -9.63 13.37
CA PRO A 55 7.58 -8.57 12.52
C PRO A 55 8.19 -9.04 11.19
N GLN A 56 8.84 -10.22 11.16
CA GLN A 56 9.41 -10.78 9.93
C GLN A 56 8.33 -11.28 8.97
N GLU A 57 7.30 -11.94 9.51
CA GLU A 57 6.15 -12.42 8.73
C GLU A 57 5.34 -11.24 8.17
N GLU A 58 5.11 -10.21 8.99
CA GLU A 58 4.48 -8.95 8.57
C GLU A 58 5.24 -8.30 7.41
N ARG A 59 6.57 -8.28 7.46
CA ARG A 59 7.40 -7.72 6.39
C ARG A 59 7.24 -8.49 5.08
N ILE A 60 7.28 -9.82 5.15
CA ILE A 60 7.14 -10.71 4.00
C ILE A 60 5.77 -10.52 3.33
N ILE A 61 4.70 -10.48 4.12
CA ILE A 61 3.35 -10.19 3.64
C ILE A 61 3.33 -8.83 2.92
N GLY A 62 3.90 -7.81 3.57
CA GLY A 62 4.02 -6.46 3.03
C GLY A 62 4.73 -6.38 1.68
N GLU A 63 5.86 -7.08 1.58
CA GLU A 63 6.67 -7.18 0.37
C GLU A 63 5.88 -7.78 -0.81
N SER A 64 5.16 -8.89 -0.58
CA SER A 64 4.31 -9.52 -1.59
C SER A 64 3.15 -8.61 -2.04
N VAL A 65 2.46 -7.98 -1.09
CA VAL A 65 1.35 -7.06 -1.37
C VAL A 65 1.85 -5.82 -2.15
N ALA A 66 3.00 -5.27 -1.75
CA ALA A 66 3.61 -4.12 -2.40
C ALA A 66 3.95 -4.41 -3.88
N LEU A 67 4.51 -5.58 -4.18
CA LEU A 67 4.82 -5.97 -5.57
C LEU A 67 3.56 -6.06 -6.43
N GLN A 68 2.47 -6.62 -5.90
CA GLN A 68 1.21 -6.71 -6.62
C GLN A 68 0.57 -5.33 -6.84
N ILE A 69 0.61 -4.43 -5.85
CA ILE A 69 0.17 -3.03 -6.02
C ILE A 69 0.97 -2.35 -7.13
N ILE A 70 2.30 -2.43 -7.08
CA ILE A 70 3.17 -1.81 -8.10
C ILE A 70 2.86 -2.37 -9.49
N GLY A 71 2.70 -3.69 -9.62
CA GLY A 71 2.36 -4.32 -10.89
C GLY A 71 0.98 -3.93 -11.43
N LYS A 72 -0.03 -3.82 -10.56
CA LYS A 72 -1.41 -3.50 -10.93
C LYS A 72 -1.60 -2.04 -11.34
N TYR A 73 -0.87 -1.11 -10.72
CA TYR A 73 -1.07 0.34 -10.90
C TYR A 73 0.03 1.02 -11.71
N GLY A 74 0.56 0.34 -12.73
CA GLY A 74 1.43 0.96 -13.74
C GLY A 74 2.89 1.15 -13.34
N GLY A 75 3.32 0.62 -12.20
CA GLY A 75 4.67 0.83 -11.67
C GLY A 75 4.81 2.11 -10.85
N LEU A 76 6.06 2.51 -10.58
CA LEU A 76 6.36 3.75 -9.85
C LEU A 76 6.66 4.90 -10.81
N VAL A 77 6.18 6.09 -10.44
CA VAL A 77 6.58 7.36 -11.04
C VAL A 77 8.09 7.54 -10.88
N ARG A 78 8.74 8.07 -11.93
CA ARG A 78 10.20 8.28 -11.99
C ARG A 78 10.64 9.72 -11.73
N ASP A 79 9.69 10.63 -11.59
CA ASP A 79 9.97 12.04 -11.33
C ASP A 79 10.62 12.20 -9.95
N GLU A 80 11.88 12.64 -9.93
CA GLU A 80 12.65 12.77 -8.71
C GLU A 80 12.09 13.81 -7.74
N ALA A 81 11.44 14.86 -8.23
CA ALA A 81 10.85 15.90 -7.38
C ALA A 81 9.62 15.37 -6.66
N ILE A 82 8.75 14.63 -7.37
CA ILE A 82 7.59 13.95 -6.79
C ILE A 82 8.06 12.93 -5.75
N THR A 83 9.00 12.05 -6.10
CA THR A 83 9.53 11.02 -5.19
C THR A 83 10.15 11.66 -3.96
N ARG A 84 10.95 12.72 -4.11
CA ARG A 84 11.58 13.43 -3.00
C ARG A 84 10.56 14.06 -2.06
N ARG A 85 9.56 14.77 -2.60
CA ARG A 85 8.51 15.44 -1.81
C ARG A 85 7.74 14.42 -0.95
N VAL A 86 7.28 13.34 -1.57
CA VAL A 86 6.53 12.27 -0.88
C VAL A 86 7.38 11.59 0.18
N ASN A 87 8.65 11.27 -0.12
CA ASN A 87 9.53 10.62 0.85
C ASN A 87 9.89 11.56 2.01
N LEU A 88 10.12 12.85 1.77
CA LEU A 88 10.43 13.82 2.84
C LEU A 88 9.27 13.93 3.85
N ILE A 89 8.06 14.14 3.35
CA ILE A 89 6.86 14.24 4.18
C ILE A 89 6.57 12.90 4.87
N GLY A 90 6.59 11.80 4.10
CA GLY A 90 6.30 10.46 4.61
C GLY A 90 7.27 10.03 5.72
N HIS A 91 8.57 10.26 5.56
CA HIS A 91 9.55 9.91 6.58
C HIS A 91 9.46 10.79 7.82
N ALA A 92 9.15 12.08 7.68
CA ALA A 92 8.88 12.94 8.84
C ALA A 92 7.70 12.41 9.66
N LEU A 93 6.58 12.06 9.00
CA LEU A 93 5.41 11.46 9.65
C LEU A 93 5.75 10.11 10.29
N ALA A 94 6.42 9.22 9.56
CA ALA A 94 6.78 7.90 10.05
C ALA A 94 7.67 7.93 11.31
N TYR A 95 8.57 8.91 11.38
CA TYR A 95 9.46 9.09 12.54
C TYR A 95 8.68 9.39 13.83
N TYR A 96 7.56 10.11 13.76
CA TYR A 96 6.68 10.40 14.89
C TYR A 96 5.52 9.40 15.05
N SER A 97 5.45 8.38 14.20
CA SER A 97 4.43 7.35 14.29
C SER A 97 4.65 6.43 15.49
N PRO A 98 3.63 5.66 15.94
CA PRO A 98 3.80 4.63 16.97
C PRO A 98 4.77 3.49 16.60
N ARG A 99 5.19 3.37 15.33
CA ARG A 99 6.09 2.31 14.85
C ARG A 99 7.25 2.89 14.01
N PRO A 100 8.12 3.74 14.61
CA PRO A 100 9.14 4.46 13.85
C PRO A 100 10.28 3.55 13.38
N VAL A 101 10.45 2.38 14.01
CA VAL A 101 11.48 1.39 13.70
C VAL A 101 11.13 0.48 12.51
N LEU A 102 9.92 0.58 11.96
CA LEU A 102 9.65 -0.09 10.69
C LEU A 102 10.55 0.51 9.62
N ALA A 103 11.02 -0.32 8.71
CA ALA A 103 11.59 0.21 7.50
C ALA A 103 10.40 0.83 6.73
N TRP A 104 10.30 2.14 6.64
CA TRP A 104 9.23 2.81 5.88
C TRP A 104 9.66 3.06 4.44
N ARG A 105 8.74 2.90 3.49
CA ARG A 105 8.94 3.18 2.06
C ARG A 105 7.70 3.85 1.51
N PHE A 106 7.92 4.92 0.76
CA PHE A 106 6.85 5.71 0.16
C PHE A 106 7.04 5.77 -1.35
N GLY A 107 5.96 5.46 -2.09
CA GLY A 107 5.98 5.45 -3.55
C GLY A 107 4.77 6.15 -4.15
N VAL A 108 4.96 6.74 -5.32
CA VAL A 108 3.86 7.23 -6.16
C VAL A 108 3.68 6.26 -7.33
N LEU A 109 2.48 5.72 -7.48
CA LEU A 109 2.12 4.78 -8.54
C LEU A 109 1.73 5.55 -9.81
N ASP A 110 2.22 5.12 -10.96
CA ASP A 110 1.91 5.76 -12.25
C ASP A 110 0.53 5.32 -12.78
N SER A 111 -0.50 5.74 -12.06
CA SER A 111 -1.90 5.51 -12.38
C SER A 111 -2.70 6.80 -12.22
N PRO A 112 -3.58 7.14 -13.19
CA PRO A 112 -4.47 8.30 -13.09
C PRO A 112 -5.62 8.08 -12.10
N SER A 113 -5.84 6.84 -11.63
CA SER A 113 -6.81 6.56 -10.58
C SER A 113 -6.53 7.41 -9.34
N VAL A 114 -7.55 7.71 -8.55
CA VAL A 114 -7.42 8.46 -7.31
C VAL A 114 -7.54 7.52 -6.12
N ASN A 115 -6.40 7.03 -5.62
CA ASN A 115 -6.34 6.06 -4.53
C ASN A 115 -5.02 6.07 -3.72
N GLY A 116 -5.10 5.61 -2.48
CA GLY A 116 -4.00 5.39 -1.54
C GLY A 116 -3.96 3.92 -1.09
N PHE A 117 -2.77 3.43 -0.75
CA PHE A 117 -2.58 2.05 -0.31
C PHE A 117 -1.54 1.95 0.80
N SER A 118 -1.84 1.08 1.76
CA SER A 118 -0.95 0.70 2.84
C SER A 118 -0.75 -0.82 2.84
N ALA A 119 0.49 -1.27 2.75
CA ALA A 119 0.85 -2.67 2.96
C ALA A 119 1.61 -2.86 4.29
N PRO A 120 1.41 -4.00 4.97
CA PRO A 120 2.07 -4.29 6.25
C PRO A 120 3.60 -4.10 6.19
N GLY A 121 4.24 -3.83 7.33
CA GLY A 121 5.70 -3.69 7.36
C GLY A 121 6.24 -2.36 6.84
N GLY A 122 5.38 -1.37 6.57
CA GLY A 122 5.79 0.03 6.33
C GLY A 122 5.84 0.42 4.85
N PHE A 123 4.97 -0.14 4.01
CA PHE A 123 4.89 0.25 2.60
C PHE A 123 3.66 1.13 2.38
N VAL A 124 3.88 2.36 1.94
CA VAL A 124 2.81 3.32 1.64
C VAL A 124 2.91 3.73 0.19
N PHE A 125 1.79 3.69 -0.51
CA PHE A 125 1.68 4.14 -1.88
C PHE A 125 0.51 5.10 -2.05
N ILE A 126 0.71 6.10 -2.89
CA ILE A 126 -0.38 6.91 -3.42
C ILE A 126 -0.31 6.86 -4.93
N THR A 127 -1.45 6.98 -5.60
CA THR A 127 -1.51 7.07 -7.06
C THR A 127 -1.19 8.49 -7.52
N ARG A 128 -0.72 8.63 -8.76
CA ARG A 128 -0.49 9.93 -9.37
C ARG A 128 -1.78 10.79 -9.36
N GLY A 129 -2.94 10.20 -9.62
CA GLY A 129 -4.22 10.92 -9.51
C GLY A 129 -4.52 11.45 -8.11
N LEU A 130 -4.22 10.69 -7.05
CA LEU A 130 -4.38 11.18 -5.67
C LEU A 130 -3.33 12.24 -5.30
N TYR A 131 -2.10 12.08 -5.77
CA TYR A 131 -1.06 13.09 -5.61
C TYR A 131 -1.47 14.42 -6.25
N GLU A 132 -2.00 14.39 -7.47
CA GLU A 132 -2.50 15.57 -8.21
C GLU A 132 -3.73 16.22 -7.56
N LEU A 133 -4.49 15.47 -6.74
CA LEU A 133 -5.61 16.00 -5.96
C LEU A 133 -5.15 16.75 -4.69
N CYS A 134 -3.92 16.53 -4.23
CA CYS A 134 -3.40 17.18 -3.04
C CYS A 134 -2.85 18.57 -3.41
N ASP A 135 -3.67 19.62 -3.23
CA ASP A 135 -3.33 21.00 -3.60
C ASP A 135 -2.08 21.56 -2.87
N ASP A 136 -1.80 21.06 -1.66
CA ASP A 136 -0.67 21.50 -0.84
C ASP A 136 -0.03 20.35 -0.03
N ASP A 137 1.00 20.70 0.74
CA ASP A 137 1.69 19.73 1.61
C ASP A 137 0.84 19.30 2.82
N HIS A 138 -0.15 20.10 3.24
CA HIS A 138 -1.05 19.71 4.33
C HIS A 138 -1.99 18.59 3.89
N ALA A 139 -2.56 18.69 2.70
CA ALA A 139 -3.37 17.65 2.07
C ALA A 139 -2.55 16.37 1.86
N LEU A 140 -1.35 16.48 1.27
CA LEU A 140 -0.47 15.34 1.03
C LEU A 140 -0.03 14.66 2.34
N ALA A 141 0.38 15.44 3.34
CA ALA A 141 0.75 14.90 4.65
C ALA A 141 -0.42 14.21 5.34
N ALA A 142 -1.63 14.73 5.21
CA ALA A 142 -2.81 14.14 5.82
C ALA A 142 -3.17 12.78 5.19
N VAL A 143 -3.07 12.65 3.86
CA VAL A 143 -3.23 11.37 3.15
C VAL A 143 -2.17 10.36 3.59
N LEU A 144 -0.88 10.75 3.59
CA LEU A 144 0.20 9.86 4.01
C LEU A 144 0.07 9.44 5.47
N ALA A 145 -0.36 10.36 6.35
CA ALA A 145 -0.58 10.07 7.76
C ALA A 145 -1.74 9.10 7.98
N HIS A 146 -2.80 9.19 7.17
CA HIS A 146 -3.90 8.22 7.16
C HIS A 146 -3.40 6.82 6.77
N GLU A 147 -2.59 6.68 5.72
CA GLU A 147 -2.00 5.39 5.34
C GLU A 147 -1.04 4.82 6.40
N ILE A 148 -0.25 5.69 7.04
CA ILE A 148 0.59 5.29 8.18
C ILE A 148 -0.28 4.79 9.35
N ALA A 149 -1.45 5.41 9.59
CA ALA A 149 -2.38 4.99 10.62
C ALA A 149 -2.92 3.57 10.36
N HIS A 150 -3.20 3.20 9.11
CA HIS A 150 -3.57 1.82 8.78
C HIS A 150 -2.49 0.79 9.13
N ILE A 151 -1.22 1.11 8.86
CA ILE A 151 -0.10 0.20 9.13
C ILE A 151 0.19 0.11 10.63
N THR A 152 0.12 1.24 11.34
CA THR A 152 0.36 1.29 12.79
C THR A 152 -0.77 0.65 13.57
N GLY A 153 -2.02 0.80 13.13
CA GLY A 153 -3.21 0.10 13.63
C GLY A 153 -3.33 -1.37 13.18
N ARG A 154 -2.40 -1.85 12.34
CA ARG A 154 -2.36 -3.23 11.80
C ARG A 154 -3.65 -3.63 11.09
N HIS A 155 -4.32 -2.69 10.44
CA HIS A 155 -5.66 -2.88 9.86
C HIS A 155 -5.68 -3.98 8.79
N ALA A 156 -4.71 -3.97 7.87
CA ALA A 156 -4.60 -5.03 6.85
C ALA A 156 -4.37 -6.42 7.47
N LEU A 157 -3.60 -6.51 8.55
CA LEU A 157 -3.32 -7.80 9.23
C LEU A 157 -4.54 -8.38 9.94
N LYS A 158 -5.57 -7.57 10.25
CA LYS A 158 -6.85 -8.04 10.80
C LYS A 158 -7.72 -8.70 9.71
N ILE A 159 -7.52 -8.34 8.46
CA ILE A 159 -8.29 -8.82 7.30
C ILE A 159 -7.60 -10.03 6.65
N ILE A 160 -6.27 -10.07 6.68
CA ILE A 160 -5.49 -11.18 6.14
C ILE A 160 -5.78 -12.45 6.94
N ASP A 161 -6.46 -13.41 6.30
CA ASP A 161 -6.51 -14.77 6.82
C ASP A 161 -5.11 -15.39 6.70
N ARG A 162 -4.50 -15.60 7.87
CA ARG A 162 -3.17 -16.18 7.96
C ARG A 162 -3.09 -17.57 7.35
N THR A 163 -4.17 -18.35 7.43
CA THR A 163 -4.20 -19.73 6.94
C THR A 163 -4.11 -19.75 5.41
N GLU A 164 -4.85 -18.86 4.74
CA GLU A 164 -4.75 -18.69 3.29
C GLU A 164 -3.36 -18.20 2.88
N PHE A 165 -2.83 -17.15 3.55
CA PHE A 165 -1.51 -16.62 3.21
C PHE A 165 -0.37 -17.66 3.34
N VAL A 166 -0.38 -18.45 4.42
CA VAL A 166 0.67 -19.45 4.69
C VAL A 166 0.65 -20.58 3.67
N ASN A 167 -0.54 -21.09 3.33
CA ASN A 167 -0.67 -22.17 2.37
C ASN A 167 -0.14 -21.76 1.00
N THR A 168 -0.49 -20.57 0.52
CA THR A 168 -0.06 -20.15 -0.81
C THR A 168 1.40 -19.70 -0.87
N ALA A 169 1.94 -19.17 0.23
CA ALA A 169 3.36 -18.88 0.32
C ALA A 169 4.22 -20.17 0.39
N ALA A 170 3.67 -21.29 0.88
CA ALA A 170 4.31 -22.61 0.84
C ALA A 170 4.24 -23.24 -0.57
N ASP A 171 3.18 -23.03 -1.34
CA ASP A 171 3.11 -23.46 -2.74
C ASP A 171 4.19 -22.74 -3.60
N PHE A 172 4.41 -21.44 -3.36
CA PHE A 172 5.51 -20.69 -3.98
C PHE A 172 6.91 -21.21 -3.63
N ALA A 173 7.05 -21.84 -2.47
CA ALA A 173 8.30 -22.44 -2.06
C ALA A 173 8.65 -23.68 -2.87
N ALA A 174 7.64 -24.49 -3.16
CA ALA A 174 7.80 -25.76 -3.85
C ALA A 174 8.14 -25.59 -5.34
N GLU A 175 7.78 -24.45 -5.94
CA GLU A 175 7.94 -24.16 -7.38
C GLU A 175 9.27 -23.50 -7.78
N ARG A 176 10.23 -23.33 -6.86
CA ARG A 176 11.49 -22.65 -7.19
C ARG A 176 12.39 -23.45 -8.13
N SER A 177 12.49 -22.97 -9.36
CA SER A 177 13.69 -23.12 -10.20
C SER A 177 14.62 -21.90 -9.99
N SER A 178 15.92 -22.09 -10.25
CA SER A 178 16.95 -21.05 -10.12
C SER A 178 17.01 -20.06 -11.29
N ASP A 179 16.00 -20.05 -12.17
CA ASP A 179 16.01 -19.27 -13.40
C ASP A 179 15.16 -17.99 -13.27
N VAL A 180 15.80 -16.83 -13.41
CA VAL A 180 15.20 -15.50 -13.30
C VAL A 180 14.08 -15.30 -14.33
N ALA A 181 14.18 -15.94 -15.51
CA ALA A 181 13.13 -15.90 -16.52
C ALA A 181 11.87 -16.69 -16.10
N GLN A 182 12.03 -17.77 -15.33
CA GLN A 182 10.90 -18.52 -14.79
C GLN A 182 10.26 -17.80 -13.60
N VAL A 183 11.03 -17.13 -12.75
CA VAL A 183 10.48 -16.24 -11.71
C VAL A 183 9.56 -15.18 -12.30
N GLN A 184 9.92 -14.63 -13.46
CA GLN A 184 9.12 -13.62 -14.17
C GLN A 184 7.83 -14.19 -14.78
N ALA A 185 7.87 -15.39 -15.35
CA ALA A 185 6.68 -16.10 -15.84
C ALA A 185 5.75 -16.50 -14.68
N HIS A 186 6.33 -16.93 -13.55
CA HIS A 186 5.60 -17.28 -12.34
C HIS A 186 4.94 -16.06 -11.71
N LEU A 187 5.62 -14.92 -11.50
CA LEU A 187 5.01 -13.70 -10.97
C LEU A 187 3.78 -13.23 -11.76
N SER A 188 3.70 -13.59 -13.04
CA SER A 188 2.59 -13.29 -13.94
C SER A 188 1.42 -14.29 -13.85
N GLN A 189 1.65 -15.46 -13.27
CA GLN A 189 0.69 -16.55 -13.02
C GLN A 189 0.41 -16.77 -11.52
N PHE A 190 1.07 -15.98 -10.65
CA PHE A 190 1.07 -16.15 -9.20
C PHE A 190 -0.20 -15.58 -8.57
N ASP A 191 -1.22 -16.42 -8.43
CA ASP A 191 -2.38 -16.16 -7.57
C ASP A 191 -2.04 -16.63 -6.14
N LEU A 192 -1.47 -15.72 -5.34
CA LEU A 192 -1.06 -16.01 -3.96
C LEU A 192 -2.24 -16.21 -2.99
N GLY A 193 -3.50 -16.28 -3.47
CA GLY A 193 -4.68 -16.00 -2.62
C GLY A 193 -4.68 -14.54 -2.10
N ILE A 194 -3.57 -13.83 -2.27
CA ILE A 194 -3.44 -12.40 -2.11
C ILE A 194 -4.34 -11.71 -3.13
N ASP A 195 -4.70 -12.30 -4.27
CA ASP A 195 -5.75 -11.72 -5.12
C ASP A 195 -7.08 -11.65 -4.38
N LYS A 196 -7.44 -12.63 -3.53
CA LYS A 196 -8.65 -12.56 -2.70
C LYS A 196 -8.52 -11.57 -1.54
N VAL A 197 -7.35 -11.48 -0.91
CA VAL A 197 -7.05 -10.48 0.13
C VAL A 197 -7.07 -9.07 -0.45
N LEU A 198 -6.43 -8.88 -1.60
CA LEU A 198 -6.39 -7.63 -2.33
C LEU A 198 -7.73 -7.31 -2.95
N ASN A 199 -8.49 -8.27 -3.47
CA ASN A 199 -9.85 -8.01 -3.91
C ASN A 199 -10.73 -7.66 -2.70
N THR A 200 -10.51 -8.25 -1.53
CA THR A 200 -11.22 -7.84 -0.30
C THR A 200 -10.83 -6.43 0.11
N LEU A 201 -9.53 -6.11 0.20
CA LEU A 201 -9.04 -4.78 0.55
C LEU A 201 -9.37 -3.72 -0.52
N PHE A 202 -9.39 -4.11 -1.79
CA PHE A 202 -9.53 -3.20 -2.94
C PHE A 202 -10.96 -3.06 -3.46
N GLU A 203 -11.79 -4.08 -3.32
CA GLU A 203 -13.20 -4.07 -3.75
C GLU A 203 -14.15 -3.81 -2.58
N LYS A 204 -13.87 -4.34 -1.37
CA LYS A 204 -14.72 -4.11 -0.19
C LYS A 204 -14.25 -2.95 0.68
N GLY A 205 -12.98 -2.58 0.59
CA GLY A 205 -12.38 -1.54 1.43
C GLY A 205 -12.25 -1.95 2.90
N PHE A 206 -11.75 -1.03 3.73
CA PHE A 206 -11.75 -1.22 5.17
C PHE A 206 -13.14 -1.01 5.78
N ASP A 207 -13.38 -1.62 6.95
CA ASP A 207 -14.57 -1.35 7.74
C ASP A 207 -14.63 0.14 8.15
N PRO A 208 -15.81 0.79 8.17
CA PRO A 208 -15.92 2.21 8.51
C PRO A 208 -15.28 2.59 9.85
N GLN A 209 -15.32 1.71 10.86
CA GLN A 209 -14.71 2.00 12.15
C GLN A 209 -13.18 2.09 12.06
N THR A 210 -12.60 1.30 11.15
CA THR A 210 -11.17 1.30 10.85
C THR A 210 -10.75 2.59 10.16
N GLU A 211 -11.59 3.09 9.25
CA GLU A 211 -11.40 4.41 8.61
C GLU A 211 -11.47 5.54 9.63
N PHE A 212 -12.45 5.53 10.54
CA PHE A 212 -12.56 6.56 11.57
C PHE A 212 -11.37 6.55 12.55
N GLU A 213 -10.84 5.37 12.88
CA GLU A 213 -9.61 5.23 13.65
C GLU A 213 -8.42 5.82 12.89
N ALA A 214 -8.25 5.45 11.62
CA ALA A 214 -7.18 5.96 10.76
C ALA A 214 -7.25 7.48 10.56
N ASP A 215 -8.45 8.04 10.36
CA ASP A 215 -8.69 9.48 10.27
C ASP A 215 -8.26 10.21 11.54
N LYS A 216 -8.65 9.69 12.70
CA LYS A 216 -8.32 10.29 13.99
C LYS A 216 -6.81 10.24 14.25
N SER A 217 -6.21 9.06 14.12
CA SER A 217 -4.78 8.85 14.40
C SER A 217 -3.88 9.51 13.37
N GLY A 218 -4.24 9.44 12.08
CA GLY A 218 -3.55 10.11 11.00
C GLY A 218 -3.57 11.63 11.15
N ARG A 219 -4.72 12.21 11.50
CA ARG A 219 -4.82 13.65 11.82
C ARG A 219 -3.91 14.02 13.00
N GLN A 220 -3.95 13.27 14.08
CA GLN A 220 -3.08 13.51 15.25
C GLN A 220 -1.60 13.48 14.87
N LEU A 221 -1.21 12.49 14.05
CA LEU A 221 0.15 12.37 13.54
C LEU A 221 0.55 13.57 12.66
N ALA A 222 -0.28 13.94 11.69
CA ALA A 222 -0.04 15.09 10.82
C ALA A 222 0.13 16.39 11.63
N THR A 223 -0.75 16.62 12.62
CA THR A 223 -0.65 17.80 13.50
C THR A 223 0.61 17.78 14.38
N THR A 224 1.08 16.60 14.81
CA THR A 224 2.31 16.47 15.61
C THR A 224 3.54 16.93 14.84
N VAL A 225 3.52 16.74 13.51
CA VAL A 225 4.61 17.16 12.60
C VAL A 225 4.41 18.59 12.08
N GLY A 226 3.34 19.28 12.51
CA GLY A 226 3.07 20.68 12.18
C GLY A 226 2.19 20.92 10.95
N TYR A 227 1.56 19.88 10.39
CA TYR A 227 0.60 20.04 9.29
C TYR A 227 -0.80 20.40 9.79
N ALA A 228 -1.56 21.13 8.97
CA ALA A 228 -2.89 21.60 9.32
C ALA A 228 -3.87 20.43 9.58
N PRO A 229 -4.72 20.51 10.63
CA PRO A 229 -5.65 19.44 11.00
C PRO A 229 -6.76 19.20 9.97
N GLY A 230 -6.98 20.15 9.06
CA GLY A 230 -8.03 20.11 8.03
C GLY A 230 -7.65 19.42 6.72
N GLY A 231 -6.37 19.08 6.51
CA GLY A 231 -5.88 18.58 5.21
C GLY A 231 -6.65 17.37 4.67
N LEU A 232 -6.94 16.38 5.53
CA LEU A 232 -7.69 15.19 5.10
C LEU A 232 -9.14 15.54 4.73
N ARG A 233 -9.78 16.44 5.48
CA ARG A 233 -11.15 16.87 5.18
C ARG A 233 -11.22 17.54 3.81
N GLY A 234 -10.22 18.38 3.49
CA GLY A 234 -10.11 19.03 2.18
C GLY A 234 -10.07 18.01 1.05
N VAL A 235 -9.15 17.03 1.14
CA VAL A 235 -9.04 15.94 0.15
C VAL A 235 -10.35 15.16 0.01
N LEU A 236 -10.95 14.71 1.13
CA LEU A 236 -12.21 13.96 1.08
C LEU A 236 -13.37 14.78 0.51
N THR A 237 -13.41 16.09 0.76
CA THR A 237 -14.42 16.99 0.19
C THR A 237 -14.26 17.12 -1.33
N GLN A 238 -13.03 17.26 -1.83
CA GLN A 238 -12.76 17.27 -3.26
C GLN A 238 -13.15 15.94 -3.91
N LEU A 239 -12.86 14.81 -3.27
CA LEU A 239 -13.29 13.49 -3.74
C LEU A 239 -14.82 13.40 -3.83
N GLN A 240 -15.53 13.86 -2.80
CA GLN A 240 -16.99 13.86 -2.78
C GLN A 240 -17.59 14.73 -3.88
N GLN A 241 -16.93 15.84 -4.25
CA GLN A 241 -17.37 16.72 -5.34
C GLN A 241 -17.08 16.15 -6.73
N LYS A 242 -16.02 15.34 -6.88
CA LYS A 242 -15.65 14.69 -8.16
C LYS A 242 -16.38 13.36 -8.40
N ALA A 243 -16.77 12.65 -7.34
CA ALA A 243 -17.49 11.37 -7.42
C ALA A 243 -18.80 11.37 -8.25
N PRO A 244 -19.58 12.47 -8.37
CA PRO A 244 -20.76 12.51 -9.23
C PRO A 244 -20.44 12.60 -10.74
N MET A 245 -19.20 12.88 -11.14
CA MET A 245 -18.86 13.25 -12.53
C MET A 245 -18.04 12.20 -13.31
N GLU A 246 -17.48 11.16 -12.69
CA GLU A 246 -16.67 10.15 -13.39
C GLU A 246 -17.02 8.72 -12.97
N GLU A 247 -17.18 7.83 -13.96
CA GLU A 247 -17.30 6.37 -13.79
C GLU A 247 -16.00 5.69 -13.30
N ALA A 248 -15.06 6.46 -12.75
CA ALA A 248 -13.81 5.92 -12.21
C ALA A 248 -14.03 5.45 -10.76
N PRO A 249 -13.49 4.29 -10.35
CA PRO A 249 -13.45 3.86 -8.95
C PRO A 249 -12.53 4.78 -8.14
N VAL A 250 -13.05 5.96 -7.78
CA VAL A 250 -12.40 6.98 -6.97
C VAL A 250 -12.45 6.52 -5.52
N TYR A 251 -11.28 6.37 -4.88
CA TYR A 251 -11.15 6.10 -3.45
C TYR A 251 -11.98 4.90 -2.94
N SER A 252 -12.12 3.86 -3.78
CA SER A 252 -13.04 2.73 -3.52
C SER A 252 -12.65 1.85 -2.33
N THR A 253 -11.44 2.01 -1.80
CA THR A 253 -10.90 1.20 -0.70
C THR A 253 -11.21 1.77 0.69
N HIS A 254 -11.79 2.98 0.75
CA HIS A 254 -11.98 3.71 2.01
C HIS A 254 -13.39 4.38 2.15
N PRO A 255 -14.49 3.61 2.08
CA PRO A 255 -15.85 4.12 2.32
C PRO A 255 -16.14 4.32 3.82
N PRO A 256 -17.11 5.17 4.24
CA PRO A 256 -17.90 6.15 3.48
C PRO A 256 -17.42 7.61 3.66
N LEU A 257 -17.33 8.36 2.56
CA LEU A 257 -16.78 9.74 2.55
C LEU A 257 -17.57 10.74 3.42
N GLY A 258 -18.91 10.74 3.34
CA GLY A 258 -19.74 11.75 4.00
C GLY A 258 -19.62 11.72 5.53
N GLU A 259 -19.61 10.53 6.13
CA GLU A 259 -19.48 10.37 7.58
C GLU A 259 -18.08 10.74 8.08
N ARG A 260 -17.05 10.39 7.31
CA ARG A 260 -15.67 10.77 7.60
C ARG A 260 -15.49 12.29 7.60
N ILE A 261 -16.00 12.96 6.54
CA ILE A 261 -16.00 14.42 6.46
C ILE A 261 -16.69 15.03 7.67
N ALA A 262 -17.87 14.53 8.07
CA ALA A 262 -18.61 15.06 9.21
C ALA A 262 -17.86 14.94 10.56
N ARG A 263 -16.95 13.96 10.70
CA ARG A 263 -16.13 13.74 11.90
C ARG A 263 -14.80 14.50 11.90
N LEU A 264 -14.34 14.95 10.74
CA LEU A 264 -13.11 15.72 10.60
C LEU A 264 -13.36 17.21 10.82
N PRO A 265 -12.46 17.91 11.54
CA PRO A 265 -12.62 19.34 11.80
C PRO A 265 -12.61 20.11 10.47
N GLN A 266 -13.43 21.16 10.38
CA GLN A 266 -13.25 22.18 9.35
C GLN A 266 -11.86 22.80 9.55
N GLU A 267 -11.19 23.15 8.44
CA GLU A 267 -9.86 23.77 8.44
C GLU A 267 -9.72 24.77 9.58
N GLY A 268 -8.67 24.61 10.38
CA GLY A 268 -8.30 25.57 11.42
C GLY A 268 -6.91 26.10 11.09
N PRO A 269 -6.69 27.42 11.07
CA PRO A 269 -5.33 27.94 11.12
C PRO A 269 -4.68 27.55 12.46
N MET A 270 -3.36 27.42 12.45
CA MET A 270 -2.57 27.58 13.67
C MET A 270 -2.50 29.07 14.02
#